data_AF-A0A0T7GXE3-F1
#
_entry.id   AF-A0A0T7GXE3-F1
#
_cell.length_a   1.000
_cell.length_b   1.000
_cell.length_c   1.000
_cell.angle_alpha   90.00
_cell.angle_beta   90.00
_cell.angle_gamma   90.00
#
_symmetry.space_group_name_H-M   'P 1'
#
loop_
_entity.id
_entity.type
_entity.pdbx_description
1 polymer ?
#
loop_
_entity_poly.entity_id
_entity_poly.type
_entity_poly.pdbx_seq_one_letter_code
_entity_poly.pdbx_strand_id
1 'polypeptide(L)'
;MAAKTTLNAKNLEALGAARLAELLIEISTGSAANKRRLRMELAGNHSGAEIAREVRKRFASIARSRTIINWRRVKAVTKDLETQRKTIVDVVAPDDPKEALELAWQFLALADPIFQRSADGSGSIIQSFHQACADAGVIAGSPGVEKDALADKIFAAVQNNDYGQYDPLIAAMAPTLGKDGLERLKALCVQWSKEPEDKVAQGHRQVIGWSSKGPIYEDQVYGNHRELTARIALQEIADAQGDVDAYIAQQPQKTRKAPLVATDIARRLLSAGRTAEALETLDAVDTRSRIDAPIEWQLARVEVLEALGRADEAQTDRWKWFEQSLNDLHLRAFIRRLPDFDDMEAEEKAFAFGQAFPEVHRALAFFLRWPALAEAAKLVLKRKGELDGDLYDLMTPAAEALAEKHPLAATIVLRSMIDFTLENARSSRYKHAARHLVRCASLAPHIADFAGFASHDAYVAGLKSRHGHKSGFRKLVP
;
A
#
# COMPACT_ATOMS: atom_id res chain seq x y z
N MET A 1 15.78 5.11 -47.12
CA MET A 1 14.45 4.55 -47.47
C MET A 1 14.29 3.22 -46.76
N ALA A 2 13.30 3.05 -45.90
CA ALA A 2 13.07 1.76 -45.23
C ALA A 2 12.78 0.67 -46.28
N ALA A 3 13.29 -0.54 -46.09
CA ALA A 3 13.05 -1.65 -47.01
C ALA A 3 11.54 -1.90 -47.15
N LYS A 4 11.08 -2.17 -48.38
CA LYS A 4 9.65 -2.40 -48.68
C LYS A 4 9.04 -3.60 -47.93
N THR A 5 9.86 -4.41 -47.27
CA THR A 5 9.49 -5.62 -46.52
C THR A 5 9.57 -5.45 -45.00
N THR A 6 10.04 -4.32 -44.48
CA THR A 6 10.09 -4.08 -43.03
C THR A 6 8.68 -3.93 -42.47
N LEU A 7 8.35 -4.62 -41.37
CA LEU A 7 7.04 -4.52 -40.72
C LEU A 7 6.86 -3.13 -40.07
N ASN A 8 6.07 -2.26 -40.69
CA ASN A 8 5.69 -0.94 -40.18
C ASN A 8 4.35 -0.50 -40.79
N ALA A 9 3.71 0.53 -40.21
CA ALA A 9 2.40 1.02 -40.65
C ALA A 9 2.38 1.40 -42.14
N LYS A 10 3.39 2.13 -42.63
CA LYS A 10 3.48 2.59 -44.02
C LYS A 10 3.54 1.43 -45.04
N ASN A 11 4.27 0.37 -44.71
CA ASN A 11 4.36 -0.82 -45.57
C ASN A 11 3.09 -1.68 -45.49
N LEU A 12 2.39 -1.68 -44.35
CA LEU A 12 1.09 -2.34 -44.21
C LEU A 12 -0.01 -1.61 -44.99
N GLU A 13 -0.04 -0.29 -44.97
CA GLU A 13 -0.99 0.54 -45.75
C GLU A 13 -0.89 0.23 -47.26
N ALA A 14 0.31 -0.04 -47.77
CA ALA A 14 0.54 -0.39 -49.17
C ALA A 14 -0.09 -1.73 -49.60
N LEU A 15 -0.52 -2.59 -48.66
CA LEU A 15 -1.23 -3.84 -48.96
C LEU A 15 -2.70 -3.62 -49.39
N GLY A 16 -3.25 -2.44 -49.09
CA GLY A 16 -4.64 -2.09 -49.39
C GLY A 16 -5.65 -2.67 -48.40
N ALA A 17 -6.81 -2.00 -48.30
CA ALA A 17 -7.83 -2.27 -47.28
C ALA A 17 -8.37 -3.71 -47.30
N ALA A 18 -8.62 -4.27 -48.48
CA ALA A 18 -9.16 -5.63 -48.62
C ALA A 18 -8.22 -6.69 -48.03
N ARG A 19 -6.93 -6.62 -48.37
CA ARG A 19 -5.93 -7.59 -47.89
C ARG A 19 -5.66 -7.44 -46.40
N LEU A 20 -5.67 -6.20 -45.88
CA LEU A 20 -5.55 -5.94 -44.44
C LEU A 20 -6.75 -6.50 -43.67
N ALA A 21 -7.98 -6.36 -44.18
CA ALA A 21 -9.17 -6.91 -43.55
C ALA A 21 -9.12 -8.44 -43.43
N GLU A 22 -8.73 -9.14 -44.51
CA GLU A 22 -8.52 -10.60 -44.50
C GLU A 22 -7.50 -11.02 -43.45
N LEU A 23 -6.33 -10.36 -43.42
CA LEU A 23 -5.26 -10.65 -42.47
C LEU A 23 -5.70 -10.41 -41.02
N LEU A 24 -6.47 -9.34 -40.76
CA LEU A 24 -7.01 -9.08 -39.43
C LEU A 24 -8.02 -10.16 -39.01
N ILE A 25 -8.87 -10.65 -39.91
CA ILE A 25 -9.77 -11.78 -39.63
C ILE A 25 -8.97 -13.04 -39.32
N GLU A 26 -7.95 -13.35 -40.12
CA GLU A 26 -7.08 -14.51 -39.92
C GLU A 26 -6.36 -14.44 -38.55
N ILE A 27 -5.68 -13.32 -38.26
CA ILE A 27 -4.95 -13.10 -36.99
C ILE A 27 -5.89 -13.05 -35.78
N SER A 28 -7.15 -12.63 -35.98
CA SER A 28 -8.14 -12.66 -34.90
C SER A 28 -8.69 -14.06 -34.64
N THR A 29 -8.58 -14.98 -35.60
CA THR A 29 -9.09 -16.35 -35.45
C THR A 29 -8.27 -17.10 -34.40
N GLY A 30 -8.91 -17.45 -33.28
CA GLY A 30 -8.27 -18.06 -32.11
C GLY A 30 -7.95 -17.09 -30.97
N SER A 31 -7.98 -15.77 -31.19
CA SER A 31 -7.80 -14.76 -30.13
C SER A 31 -9.10 -14.00 -29.87
N ALA A 32 -9.79 -14.36 -28.78
CA ALA A 32 -11.00 -13.66 -28.37
C ALA A 32 -10.75 -12.16 -28.07
N ALA A 33 -9.54 -11.81 -27.61
CA ALA A 33 -9.14 -10.42 -27.39
C ALA A 33 -9.00 -9.63 -28.70
N ASN A 34 -8.37 -10.21 -29.73
CA ASN A 34 -8.21 -9.56 -31.03
C ASN A 34 -9.56 -9.42 -31.76
N LYS A 35 -10.43 -10.44 -31.70
CA LYS A 35 -11.80 -10.34 -32.25
C LYS A 35 -12.59 -9.20 -31.60
N ARG A 36 -12.48 -9.04 -30.28
CA ARG A 36 -13.14 -7.94 -29.57
C ARG A 36 -12.58 -6.59 -29.99
N ARG A 37 -11.25 -6.45 -30.08
CA ARG A 37 -10.63 -5.20 -30.55
C ARG A 37 -11.11 -4.82 -31.93
N LEU A 38 -11.08 -5.74 -32.89
CA LEU A 38 -11.58 -5.46 -34.25
C LEU A 38 -13.06 -5.08 -34.27
N ARG A 39 -13.90 -5.74 -33.45
CA ARG A 39 -15.31 -5.34 -33.31
C ARG A 39 -15.47 -3.94 -32.73
N MET A 40 -14.64 -3.54 -31.76
CA MET A 40 -14.65 -2.19 -31.20
C MET A 40 -14.18 -1.15 -32.23
N GLU A 41 -13.12 -1.41 -32.99
CA GLU A 41 -12.65 -0.49 -34.05
C GLU A 41 -13.69 -0.37 -35.18
N LEU A 42 -14.36 -1.47 -35.55
CA LEU A 42 -15.49 -1.44 -36.48
C LEU A 42 -16.66 -0.63 -35.92
N ALA A 43 -16.95 -0.80 -34.62
CA ALA A 43 -17.96 -0.03 -33.91
C ALA A 43 -17.57 1.44 -33.66
N GLY A 44 -16.30 1.83 -33.83
CA GLY A 44 -15.86 3.22 -33.81
C GLY A 44 -16.43 4.07 -34.95
N ASN A 45 -17.01 3.41 -35.98
CA ASN A 45 -17.82 4.06 -37.03
C ASN A 45 -19.33 4.06 -36.72
N HIS A 46 -19.76 3.56 -35.55
CA HIS A 46 -21.15 3.51 -35.11
C HIS A 46 -21.38 4.42 -33.89
N SER A 47 -22.61 4.95 -33.75
CA SER A 47 -23.04 5.84 -32.65
C SER A 47 -22.67 5.27 -31.27
N GLY A 48 -22.47 6.12 -30.24
CA GLY A 48 -22.13 5.70 -28.87
C GLY A 48 -23.04 4.60 -28.30
N ALA A 49 -24.29 4.54 -28.74
CA ALA A 49 -25.26 3.48 -28.41
C ALA A 49 -24.83 2.05 -28.81
N GLU A 50 -24.08 1.88 -29.90
CA GLU A 50 -23.60 0.56 -30.33
C GLU A 50 -22.41 0.09 -29.50
N ILE A 51 -21.48 1.00 -29.21
CA ILE A 51 -20.35 0.76 -28.32
C ILE A 51 -20.88 0.41 -26.92
N ALA A 52 -21.86 1.17 -26.41
CA ALA A 52 -22.52 0.88 -25.14
C ALA A 52 -23.11 -0.55 -25.11
N ARG A 53 -23.76 -1.00 -26.20
CA ARG A 53 -24.27 -2.38 -26.31
C ARG A 53 -23.17 -3.43 -26.24
N GLU A 54 -22.01 -3.20 -26.86
CA GLU A 54 -20.90 -4.15 -26.80
C GLU A 54 -20.26 -4.22 -25.41
N VAL A 55 -20.11 -3.07 -24.74
CA VAL A 55 -19.68 -2.99 -23.34
C VAL A 55 -20.63 -3.78 -22.43
N ARG A 56 -21.95 -3.62 -22.57
CA ARG A 56 -22.94 -4.40 -21.79
C ARG A 56 -22.86 -5.91 -22.04
N LYS A 57 -22.69 -6.32 -23.30
CA LYS A 57 -22.47 -7.74 -23.61
C LYS A 57 -21.23 -8.27 -22.90
N ARG A 58 -20.17 -7.46 -22.82
CA ARG A 58 -18.96 -7.84 -22.10
C ARG A 58 -19.21 -7.94 -20.60
N PHE A 59 -19.92 -6.99 -20.00
CA PHE A 59 -20.33 -7.05 -18.58
C PHE A 59 -21.13 -8.32 -18.28
N ALA A 60 -22.15 -8.62 -19.09
CA ALA A 60 -22.93 -9.85 -18.95
C ALA A 60 -22.08 -11.13 -19.12
N SER A 61 -21.02 -11.10 -19.94
CA SER A 61 -20.07 -12.20 -20.04
C SER A 61 -19.19 -12.33 -18.81
N ILE A 62 -18.77 -11.21 -18.20
CA ILE A 62 -17.96 -11.19 -16.99
C ILE A 62 -18.79 -11.70 -15.81
N ALA A 63 -19.99 -11.16 -15.61
CA ALA A 63 -20.90 -11.52 -14.51
C ALA A 63 -21.28 -13.00 -14.51
N ARG A 64 -21.49 -13.62 -15.68
CA ARG A 64 -21.83 -15.05 -15.78
C ARG A 64 -20.64 -16.01 -15.66
N SER A 65 -19.42 -15.51 -15.73
CA SER A 65 -18.23 -16.37 -15.69
C SER A 65 -18.04 -16.92 -14.28
N ARG A 66 -17.91 -18.25 -14.16
CA ARG A 66 -17.66 -18.95 -12.89
C ARG A 66 -16.18 -19.27 -12.66
N THR A 67 -15.30 -18.83 -13.55
CA THR A 67 -13.90 -19.23 -13.48
C THR A 67 -13.15 -18.46 -12.39
N ILE A 68 -12.44 -19.18 -11.52
CA ILE A 68 -11.63 -18.60 -10.45
C ILE A 68 -10.54 -17.69 -11.03
N ILE A 69 -10.43 -16.50 -10.45
CA ILE A 69 -9.43 -15.49 -10.77
C ILE A 69 -8.26 -15.69 -9.80
N ASN A 70 -7.35 -16.59 -10.17
CA ASN A 70 -6.09 -16.77 -9.45
C ASN A 70 -5.08 -15.68 -9.85
N TRP A 71 -3.97 -15.59 -9.11
CA TRP A 71 -2.91 -14.59 -9.33
C TRP A 71 -2.40 -14.49 -10.78
N ARG A 72 -2.42 -15.59 -11.56
CA ARG A 72 -2.01 -15.59 -12.98
C ARG A 72 -3.03 -14.89 -13.88
N ARG A 73 -4.30 -14.88 -13.48
CA ARG A 73 -5.42 -14.31 -14.24
C ARG A 73 -5.76 -12.88 -13.84
N VAL A 74 -5.37 -12.44 -12.63
CA VAL A 74 -5.58 -11.06 -12.14
C VAL A 74 -5.21 -10.04 -13.21
N LYS A 75 -3.98 -10.10 -13.74
CA LYS A 75 -3.51 -9.17 -14.78
C LYS A 75 -4.40 -9.13 -16.03
N ALA A 76 -4.91 -10.28 -16.47
CA ALA A 76 -5.77 -10.36 -17.65
C ALA A 76 -7.17 -9.79 -17.39
N VAL A 77 -7.73 -10.05 -16.19
CA VAL A 77 -9.02 -9.50 -15.76
C VAL A 77 -8.92 -8.00 -15.57
N THR A 78 -7.92 -7.51 -14.84
CA THR A 78 -7.66 -6.08 -14.66
C THR A 78 -7.54 -5.39 -16.02
N LYS A 79 -6.74 -5.91 -16.96
CA LYS A 79 -6.63 -5.32 -18.31
C LYS A 79 -7.96 -5.27 -19.06
N ASP A 80 -8.81 -6.29 -18.91
CA ASP A 80 -10.12 -6.34 -19.54
C ASP A 80 -11.07 -5.29 -18.92
N LEU A 81 -11.09 -5.16 -17.59
CA LEU A 81 -11.83 -4.12 -16.86
C LEU A 81 -11.37 -2.72 -17.27
N GLU A 82 -10.06 -2.46 -17.27
CA GLU A 82 -9.47 -1.21 -17.72
C GLU A 82 -9.86 -0.86 -19.16
N THR A 83 -9.94 -1.85 -20.05
CA THR A 83 -10.39 -1.64 -21.43
C THR A 83 -11.84 -1.18 -21.45
N GLN A 84 -12.74 -1.85 -20.70
CA GLN A 84 -14.16 -1.45 -20.69
C GLN A 84 -14.34 -0.08 -20.06
N ARG A 85 -13.65 0.21 -18.95
CA ARG A 85 -13.72 1.51 -18.28
C ARG A 85 -13.28 2.64 -19.20
N LYS A 86 -12.14 2.48 -19.88
CA LYS A 86 -11.66 3.46 -20.88
C LYS A 86 -12.62 3.61 -22.05
N THR A 87 -13.20 2.53 -22.56
CA THR A 87 -14.23 2.64 -23.61
C THR A 87 -15.44 3.48 -23.15
N ILE A 88 -15.89 3.35 -21.89
CA ILE A 88 -16.99 4.16 -21.36
C ILE A 88 -16.59 5.63 -21.31
N VAL A 89 -15.43 5.94 -20.74
CA VAL A 89 -14.97 7.33 -20.54
C VAL A 89 -14.57 8.01 -21.84
N ASP A 90 -13.81 7.33 -22.70
CA ASP A 90 -13.18 7.94 -23.87
C ASP A 90 -14.09 7.94 -25.10
N VAL A 91 -15.08 7.02 -25.16
CA VAL A 91 -15.93 6.83 -26.34
C VAL A 91 -17.41 7.10 -26.07
N VAL A 92 -17.98 6.53 -25.00
CA VAL A 92 -19.42 6.68 -24.74
C VAL A 92 -19.74 8.03 -24.09
N ALA A 93 -18.98 8.44 -23.06
CA ALA A 93 -19.26 9.65 -22.30
C ALA A 93 -19.26 10.95 -23.12
N PRO A 94 -18.39 11.14 -24.13
CA PRO A 94 -18.44 12.34 -24.98
C PRO A 94 -19.69 12.46 -25.85
N ASP A 95 -20.32 11.34 -26.23
CA ASP A 95 -21.51 11.28 -27.11
C ASP A 95 -22.81 11.23 -26.30
N ASP A 96 -22.87 10.36 -25.29
CA ASP A 96 -24.03 10.16 -24.41
C ASP A 96 -23.58 9.97 -22.94
N PRO A 97 -23.45 11.07 -22.18
CA PRO A 97 -23.01 11.01 -20.79
C PRO A 97 -24.03 10.32 -19.87
N LYS A 98 -25.32 10.33 -20.22
CA LYS A 98 -26.36 9.64 -19.45
C LYS A 98 -26.18 8.13 -19.56
N GLU A 99 -26.01 7.62 -20.78
CA GLU A 99 -25.72 6.22 -21.04
C GLU A 99 -24.38 5.79 -20.43
N ALA A 100 -23.35 6.64 -20.51
CA ALA A 100 -22.05 6.35 -19.92
C ALA A 100 -22.12 6.22 -18.39
N LEU A 101 -22.90 7.07 -17.72
CA LEU A 101 -23.09 6.97 -16.27
C LEU A 101 -23.81 5.66 -15.89
N GLU A 102 -24.83 5.26 -16.65
CA GLU A 102 -25.49 3.95 -16.45
C GLU A 102 -24.53 2.78 -16.64
N LEU A 103 -23.63 2.85 -17.63
CA LEU A 103 -22.57 1.86 -17.80
C LEU A 103 -21.56 1.87 -16.65
N ALA A 104 -21.22 3.03 -16.09
CA ALA A 104 -20.34 3.12 -14.93
C ALA A 104 -20.96 2.44 -13.69
N TRP A 105 -22.26 2.65 -13.43
CA TRP A 105 -22.97 1.93 -12.37
C TRP A 105 -22.99 0.41 -12.63
N GLN A 106 -23.23 -0.01 -13.87
CA GLN A 106 -23.19 -1.43 -14.23
C GLN A 106 -21.79 -2.04 -14.10
N PHE A 107 -20.74 -1.26 -14.39
CA PHE A 107 -19.36 -1.66 -14.17
C PHE A 107 -19.09 -1.89 -12.69
N LEU A 108 -19.49 -0.95 -11.83
CA LEU A 108 -19.28 -1.06 -10.38
C LEU A 108 -20.04 -2.25 -9.78
N ALA A 109 -21.24 -2.54 -10.28
CA ALA A 109 -22.01 -3.73 -9.92
C ALA A 109 -21.36 -5.06 -10.32
N LEU A 110 -20.28 -5.06 -11.12
CA LEU A 110 -19.48 -6.27 -11.39
C LEU A 110 -18.61 -6.68 -10.21
N ALA A 111 -18.54 -5.89 -9.13
CA ALA A 111 -17.75 -6.20 -7.95
C ALA A 111 -18.09 -7.58 -7.40
N ASP A 112 -19.36 -7.83 -7.06
CA ASP A 112 -19.80 -9.10 -6.47
C ASP A 112 -19.41 -10.33 -7.30
N PRO A 113 -19.80 -10.44 -8.59
CA PRO A 113 -19.43 -11.62 -9.38
C PRO A 113 -17.93 -11.74 -9.67
N ILE A 114 -17.12 -10.70 -9.42
CA ILE A 114 -15.66 -10.77 -9.57
C ILE A 114 -15.01 -11.18 -8.25
N PHE A 115 -15.30 -10.48 -7.15
CA PHE A 115 -14.64 -10.70 -5.86
C PHE A 115 -15.01 -12.04 -5.23
N GLN A 116 -16.25 -12.52 -5.39
CA GLN A 116 -16.67 -13.86 -4.92
C GLN A 116 -15.81 -15.01 -5.47
N ARG A 117 -15.07 -14.79 -6.56
CA ARG A 117 -14.21 -15.78 -7.21
C ARG A 117 -12.77 -15.32 -7.40
N SER A 118 -12.38 -14.25 -6.72
CA SER A 118 -11.04 -13.65 -6.81
C SER A 118 -10.21 -13.97 -5.57
N ALA A 119 -8.95 -14.33 -5.80
CA ALA A 119 -7.92 -14.41 -4.76
C ALA A 119 -6.86 -13.32 -5.01
N ASP A 120 -7.30 -12.11 -5.34
CA ASP A 120 -6.41 -10.98 -5.65
C ASP A 120 -5.86 -10.34 -4.38
N GLY A 121 -4.74 -10.86 -3.89
CA GLY A 121 -3.97 -10.22 -2.83
C GLY A 121 -3.17 -8.99 -3.27
N SER A 122 -3.18 -8.63 -4.56
CA SER A 122 -2.42 -7.46 -5.08
C SER A 122 -3.18 -6.14 -5.00
N GLY A 123 -4.50 -6.18 -4.83
CA GLY A 123 -5.36 -4.99 -4.87
C GLY A 123 -5.55 -4.37 -6.27
N SER A 124 -5.05 -5.01 -7.33
CA SER A 124 -5.13 -4.46 -8.70
C SER A 124 -6.56 -4.39 -9.22
N ILE A 125 -7.41 -5.36 -8.85
CA ILE A 125 -8.82 -5.39 -9.28
C ILE A 125 -9.61 -4.29 -8.56
N ILE A 126 -9.49 -4.17 -7.24
CA ILE A 126 -10.21 -3.14 -6.46
C ILE A 126 -9.84 -1.73 -6.93
N GLN A 127 -8.57 -1.50 -7.29
CA GLN A 127 -8.14 -0.23 -7.87
C GLN A 127 -8.89 0.13 -9.16
N SER A 128 -9.28 -0.86 -9.98
CA SER A 128 -10.08 -0.62 -11.20
C SER A 128 -11.47 -0.08 -10.85
N PHE A 129 -12.08 -0.55 -9.75
CA PHE A 129 -13.37 -0.09 -9.24
C PHE A 129 -13.27 1.29 -8.59
N HIS A 130 -12.22 1.54 -7.81
CA HIS A 130 -11.94 2.85 -7.24
C HIS A 130 -11.77 3.91 -8.33
N GLN A 131 -11.05 3.60 -9.40
CA GLN A 131 -10.94 4.50 -10.55
C GLN A 131 -12.29 4.67 -11.28
N ALA A 132 -13.11 3.62 -11.37
CA ALA A 132 -14.45 3.74 -11.95
C ALA A 132 -15.39 4.63 -11.12
N CYS A 133 -15.22 4.70 -9.79
CA CYS A 133 -15.92 5.69 -8.96
C CYS A 133 -15.52 7.12 -9.33
N ALA A 134 -14.22 7.38 -9.51
CA ALA A 134 -13.73 8.69 -9.96
C ALA A 134 -14.27 9.05 -11.36
N ASP A 135 -14.21 8.11 -12.30
CA ASP A 135 -14.73 8.28 -13.66
C ASP A 135 -16.25 8.57 -13.64
N ALA A 136 -17.01 7.84 -12.81
CA ALA A 136 -18.44 8.07 -12.63
C ALA A 136 -18.74 9.47 -12.07
N GLY A 137 -17.93 9.97 -11.14
CA GLY A 137 -18.04 11.33 -10.60
C GLY A 137 -17.89 12.40 -11.69
N VAL A 138 -16.88 12.24 -12.56
CA VAL A 138 -16.65 13.13 -13.71
C VAL A 138 -17.82 13.08 -14.69
N ILE A 139 -18.25 11.87 -15.08
CA ILE A 139 -19.36 11.69 -16.02
C ILE A 139 -20.64 12.31 -15.44
N ALA A 140 -20.93 12.08 -14.16
CA ALA A 140 -22.12 12.61 -13.50
C ALA A 140 -22.16 14.16 -13.46
N GLY A 141 -21.01 14.81 -13.52
CA GLY A 141 -20.90 16.27 -13.64
C GLY A 141 -21.26 16.84 -15.02
N SER A 142 -21.44 15.99 -16.03
CA SER A 142 -21.66 16.40 -17.42
C SER A 142 -23.07 16.99 -17.65
N PRO A 143 -23.23 17.94 -18.60
CA PRO A 143 -24.54 18.47 -18.97
C PRO A 143 -25.52 17.36 -19.42
N GLY A 144 -26.79 17.48 -19.05
CA GLY A 144 -27.84 16.52 -19.45
C GLY A 144 -27.96 15.27 -18.58
N VAL A 145 -27.08 15.08 -17.59
CA VAL A 145 -27.22 14.02 -16.59
C VAL A 145 -28.16 14.48 -15.46
N GLU A 146 -29.20 13.67 -15.19
CA GLU A 146 -30.15 13.90 -14.11
C GLU A 146 -29.51 13.65 -12.73
N LYS A 147 -29.68 14.60 -11.81
CA LYS A 147 -29.04 14.57 -10.48
C LYS A 147 -30.00 14.22 -9.35
N ASP A 148 -31.30 14.30 -9.58
CA ASP A 148 -32.34 14.22 -8.54
C ASP A 148 -32.33 12.89 -7.76
N ALA A 149 -31.93 11.79 -8.41
CA ALA A 149 -31.84 10.45 -7.83
C ALA A 149 -30.41 10.02 -7.48
N LEU A 150 -29.42 10.91 -7.64
CA LEU A 150 -28.01 10.54 -7.46
C LEU A 150 -27.69 10.20 -6.00
N ALA A 151 -28.26 10.95 -5.05
CA ALA A 151 -28.10 10.67 -3.63
C ALA A 151 -28.64 9.28 -3.25
N ASP A 152 -29.82 8.89 -3.75
CA ASP A 152 -30.42 7.57 -3.48
C ASP A 152 -29.59 6.43 -4.11
N LYS A 153 -29.05 6.64 -5.32
CA LYS A 153 -28.16 5.67 -5.99
C LYS A 153 -26.85 5.48 -5.20
N ILE A 154 -26.23 6.57 -4.74
CA ILE A 154 -25.02 6.50 -3.91
C ILE A 154 -25.32 5.83 -2.59
N PHE A 155 -26.45 6.17 -1.95
CA PHE A 155 -26.87 5.51 -0.72
C PHE A 155 -27.04 4.00 -0.92
N ALA A 156 -27.71 3.57 -1.99
CA ALA A 156 -27.83 2.14 -2.32
C ALA A 156 -26.46 1.48 -2.55
N ALA A 157 -25.50 2.17 -3.17
CA ALA A 157 -24.13 1.66 -3.34
C ALA A 157 -23.39 1.50 -1.99
N VAL A 158 -23.52 2.49 -1.10
CA VAL A 158 -22.96 2.44 0.27
C VAL A 158 -23.50 1.24 1.04
N GLN A 159 -24.79 0.91 0.89
CA GLN A 159 -25.39 -0.25 1.54
C GLN A 159 -24.85 -1.60 1.04
N ASN A 160 -24.27 -1.64 -0.17
CA ASN A 160 -23.78 -2.86 -0.82
C ASN A 160 -22.26 -2.81 -1.04
N ASN A 161 -21.51 -2.24 -0.09
CA ASN A 161 -20.06 -2.02 -0.18
C ASN A 161 -19.24 -3.15 0.48
N ASP A 162 -19.64 -4.41 0.26
CA ASP A 162 -19.07 -5.58 0.93
C ASP A 162 -17.56 -5.77 0.71
N TYR A 163 -17.02 -5.23 -0.40
CA TYR A 163 -15.61 -5.36 -0.79
C TYR A 163 -14.84 -4.03 -0.74
N GLY A 164 -15.47 -2.94 -0.31
CA GLY A 164 -14.88 -1.59 -0.35
C GLY A 164 -14.79 -0.99 -1.76
N GLN A 165 -15.50 -1.55 -2.75
CA GLN A 165 -15.48 -1.10 -4.15
C GLN A 165 -16.02 0.31 -4.35
N TYR A 166 -16.87 0.77 -3.41
CA TYR A 166 -17.50 2.07 -3.42
C TYR A 166 -16.84 3.08 -2.46
N ASP A 167 -15.73 2.74 -1.78
CA ASP A 167 -15.08 3.62 -0.80
C ASP A 167 -14.80 5.04 -1.34
N PRO A 168 -14.34 5.24 -2.60
CA PRO A 168 -14.10 6.59 -3.11
C PRO A 168 -15.36 7.31 -3.63
N LEU A 169 -16.51 6.63 -3.66
CA LEU A 169 -17.68 7.07 -4.43
C LEU A 169 -18.29 8.38 -3.91
N ILE A 170 -18.45 8.52 -2.59
CA ILE A 170 -19.03 9.74 -1.99
C ILE A 170 -18.14 10.95 -2.32
N ALA A 171 -16.83 10.81 -2.09
CA ALA A 171 -15.86 11.86 -2.41
C ALA A 171 -15.84 12.21 -3.90
N ALA A 172 -15.88 11.20 -4.79
CA ALA A 172 -15.90 11.40 -6.24
C ALA A 172 -17.18 12.10 -6.73
N MET A 173 -18.32 11.83 -6.10
CA MET A 173 -19.63 12.38 -6.49
C MET A 173 -19.97 13.69 -5.78
N ALA A 174 -19.25 14.05 -4.72
CA ALA A 174 -19.53 15.24 -3.90
C ALA A 174 -19.64 16.54 -4.71
N PRO A 175 -18.74 16.86 -5.67
CA PRO A 175 -18.88 18.07 -6.49
C PRO A 175 -20.18 18.10 -7.30
N THR A 176 -20.65 16.95 -7.76
CA THR A 176 -21.87 16.81 -8.56
C THR A 176 -23.13 16.87 -7.71
N LEU A 177 -23.12 16.27 -6.52
CA LEU A 177 -24.21 16.34 -5.55
C LEU A 177 -24.43 17.78 -5.04
N GLY A 178 -23.35 18.53 -4.88
CA GLY A 178 -23.39 19.83 -4.22
C GLY A 178 -23.91 19.74 -2.77
N LYS A 179 -24.23 20.89 -2.19
CA LYS A 179 -24.67 20.97 -0.79
C LYS A 179 -25.96 20.19 -0.53
N ASP A 180 -26.98 20.41 -1.35
CA ASP A 180 -28.32 19.84 -1.14
C ASP A 180 -28.33 18.31 -1.34
N GLY A 181 -27.57 17.82 -2.33
CA GLY A 181 -27.42 16.38 -2.55
C GLY A 181 -26.68 15.68 -1.40
N LEU A 182 -25.63 16.31 -0.86
CA LEU A 182 -24.90 15.80 0.31
C LEU A 182 -25.77 15.80 1.57
N GLU A 183 -26.59 16.83 1.81
CA GLU A 183 -27.54 16.86 2.92
C GLU A 183 -28.63 15.78 2.79
N ARG A 184 -29.12 15.52 1.59
CA ARG A 184 -30.04 14.39 1.35
C ARG A 184 -29.36 13.05 1.64
N LEU A 185 -28.15 12.83 1.14
CA LEU A 185 -27.40 11.59 1.38
C LEU A 185 -27.12 11.40 2.88
N LYS A 186 -26.75 12.46 3.59
CA LYS A 186 -26.57 12.48 5.05
C LYS A 186 -27.84 12.06 5.77
N ALA A 187 -28.98 12.63 5.39
CA ALA A 187 -30.27 12.28 5.98
C ALA A 187 -30.60 10.79 5.81
N LEU A 188 -30.35 10.24 4.61
CA LEU A 188 -30.52 8.80 4.33
C LEU A 188 -29.63 7.94 5.24
N CYS A 189 -28.32 8.26 5.34
CA CYS A 189 -27.39 7.53 6.21
C CYS A 189 -27.75 7.62 7.71
N VAL A 190 -28.20 8.79 8.18
CA VAL A 190 -28.65 8.97 9.57
C VAL A 190 -29.94 8.20 9.85
N GLN A 191 -30.87 8.16 8.90
CA GLN A 191 -32.08 7.36 9.04
C GLN A 191 -31.73 5.87 9.11
N TRP A 192 -30.91 5.39 8.17
CA TRP A 192 -30.49 3.99 8.08
C TRP A 192 -29.78 3.50 9.33
N SER A 193 -28.92 4.34 9.94
CA SER A 193 -28.22 3.97 11.18
C SER A 193 -29.16 3.75 12.37
N LYS A 194 -30.36 4.35 12.36
CA LYS A 194 -31.37 4.30 13.43
C LYS A 194 -32.45 3.24 13.22
N GLU A 195 -32.56 2.64 12.04
CA GLU A 195 -33.58 1.62 11.77
C GLU A 195 -33.38 0.39 12.68
N PRO A 196 -34.41 -0.32 13.13
CA PRO A 196 -34.20 -1.57 13.86
C PRO A 196 -33.58 -2.61 12.92
N GLU A 197 -32.47 -3.26 13.31
CA GLU A 197 -31.95 -4.41 12.56
C GLU A 197 -32.83 -5.64 12.81
N ASP A 198 -33.14 -6.39 11.76
CA ASP A 198 -33.69 -7.73 11.90
C ASP A 198 -32.64 -8.61 12.59
N LYS A 199 -32.90 -8.99 13.84
CA LYS A 199 -32.06 -9.96 14.54
C LYS A 199 -32.00 -11.23 13.69
N VAL A 200 -30.83 -11.57 13.16
CA VAL A 200 -30.62 -12.87 12.52
C VAL A 200 -31.04 -13.94 13.52
N ALA A 201 -32.11 -14.68 13.20
CA ALA A 201 -32.60 -15.77 14.03
C ALA A 201 -31.44 -16.72 14.34
N GLN A 202 -31.31 -17.18 15.59
CA GLN A 202 -30.15 -17.98 16.03
C GLN A 202 -29.82 -19.19 15.14
N GLY A 203 -30.82 -19.73 14.42
CA GLY A 203 -30.65 -20.84 13.47
C GLY A 203 -30.06 -20.50 12.10
N HIS A 204 -29.87 -19.22 11.77
CA HIS A 204 -29.31 -18.76 10.48
C HIS A 204 -27.94 -18.06 10.63
N ARG A 205 -27.30 -18.15 11.80
CA ARG A 205 -26.00 -17.51 12.03
C ARG A 205 -24.88 -18.27 11.33
N GLN A 206 -24.15 -17.59 10.45
CA GLN A 206 -23.01 -18.14 9.75
C GLN A 206 -21.78 -18.18 10.67
N VAL A 207 -21.15 -19.35 10.81
CA VAL A 207 -19.91 -19.52 11.57
C VAL A 207 -18.73 -19.22 10.65
N ILE A 208 -17.92 -18.23 11.01
CA ILE A 208 -16.74 -17.79 10.22
C ILE A 208 -15.41 -18.20 10.86
N GLY A 209 -15.43 -18.72 12.09
CA GLY A 209 -14.24 -19.21 12.76
C GLY A 209 -14.54 -19.94 14.06
N TRP A 210 -13.49 -20.46 14.70
CA TRP A 210 -13.58 -21.09 16.02
C TRP A 210 -12.53 -20.49 16.95
N SER A 211 -12.95 -20.09 18.15
CA SER A 211 -12.07 -19.61 19.22
C SER A 211 -12.02 -20.61 20.37
N SER A 212 -11.10 -20.41 21.31
CA SER A 212 -11.08 -21.14 22.59
C SER A 212 -12.35 -20.97 23.45
N LYS A 213 -13.24 -20.04 23.07
CA LYS A 213 -14.53 -19.77 23.71
C LYS A 213 -15.74 -20.25 22.88
N GLY A 214 -15.54 -20.93 21.75
CA GLY A 214 -16.61 -21.46 20.89
C GLY A 214 -16.64 -20.89 19.47
N PRO A 215 -17.67 -21.23 18.67
CA PRO A 215 -17.83 -20.75 17.30
C PRO A 215 -17.93 -19.22 17.26
N ILE A 216 -17.14 -18.63 16.38
CA ILE A 216 -17.15 -17.20 16.05
C ILE A 216 -18.16 -17.03 14.91
N TYR A 217 -19.24 -16.31 15.19
CA TYR A 217 -20.26 -16.03 14.19
C TYR A 217 -19.97 -14.73 13.44
N GLU A 218 -20.39 -14.66 12.19
CA GLU A 218 -20.19 -13.51 11.30
C GLU A 218 -20.72 -12.21 11.91
N ASP A 219 -21.93 -12.26 12.46
CA ASP A 219 -22.59 -11.16 13.18
C ASP A 219 -21.87 -10.74 14.46
N GLN A 220 -21.03 -11.62 15.04
CA GLN A 220 -20.24 -11.33 16.24
C GLN A 220 -18.88 -10.70 15.95
N VAL A 221 -18.29 -10.97 14.77
CA VAL A 221 -17.00 -10.37 14.36
C VAL A 221 -17.23 -9.03 13.68
N TYR A 222 -18.24 -8.96 12.82
CA TYR A 222 -18.55 -7.76 12.03
C TYR A 222 -19.62 -6.88 12.68
N GLY A 223 -20.01 -7.10 13.94
CA GLY A 223 -21.17 -6.52 14.62
C GLY A 223 -21.62 -5.14 14.13
N ASN A 224 -22.93 -4.96 13.90
CA ASN A 224 -23.56 -3.74 13.37
C ASN A 224 -22.81 -3.19 12.13
N HIS A 225 -22.49 -4.05 11.15
CA HIS A 225 -21.89 -3.65 9.85
C HIS A 225 -22.56 -2.40 9.29
N ARG A 226 -23.89 -2.31 9.43
CA ARG A 226 -24.68 -1.13 9.09
C ARG A 226 -24.25 0.15 9.81
N GLU A 227 -24.10 0.11 11.14
CA GLU A 227 -23.68 1.27 11.93
C GLU A 227 -22.28 1.72 11.53
N LEU A 228 -21.37 0.77 11.31
CA LEU A 228 -20.02 1.06 10.84
C LEU A 228 -20.03 1.72 9.46
N THR A 229 -20.74 1.12 8.49
CA THR A 229 -20.86 1.62 7.12
C THR A 229 -21.53 2.99 7.08
N ALA A 230 -22.62 3.18 7.82
CA ALA A 230 -23.28 4.48 7.95
C ALA A 230 -22.35 5.52 8.57
N ARG A 231 -21.58 5.17 9.60
CA ARG A 231 -20.61 6.07 10.23
C ARG A 231 -19.49 6.48 9.29
N ILE A 232 -18.93 5.55 8.51
CA ILE A 232 -17.89 5.84 7.50
C ILE A 232 -18.46 6.78 6.43
N ALA A 233 -19.65 6.47 5.90
CA ALA A 233 -20.31 7.34 4.92
C ALA A 233 -20.56 8.76 5.49
N LEU A 234 -20.99 8.87 6.75
CA LEU A 234 -21.18 10.17 7.41
C LEU A 234 -19.87 10.94 7.61
N GLN A 235 -18.75 10.26 7.81
CA GLN A 235 -17.43 10.87 7.87
C GLN A 235 -17.00 11.41 6.49
N GLU A 236 -17.18 10.62 5.43
CA GLU A 236 -16.88 11.05 4.06
C GLU A 236 -17.76 12.22 3.61
N ILE A 237 -19.04 12.23 3.99
CA ILE A 237 -19.94 13.36 3.74
C ILE A 237 -19.47 14.60 4.50
N ALA A 238 -19.09 14.46 5.77
CA ALA A 238 -18.55 15.57 6.55
C ALA A 238 -17.28 16.15 5.92
N ASP A 239 -16.38 15.29 5.44
CA ASP A 239 -15.17 15.70 4.71
C ASP A 239 -15.49 16.43 3.41
N ALA A 240 -16.41 15.90 2.62
CA ALA A 240 -16.89 16.53 1.39
C ALA A 240 -17.54 17.90 1.63
N GLN A 241 -18.16 18.09 2.79
CA GLN A 241 -18.76 19.35 3.21
C GLN A 241 -17.74 20.31 3.87
N GLY A 242 -16.54 19.85 4.22
CA GLY A 242 -15.59 20.59 5.04
C GLY A 242 -16.05 20.78 6.50
N ASP A 243 -17.00 19.96 6.97
CA ASP A 243 -17.58 20.04 8.31
C ASP A 243 -16.77 19.20 9.31
N VAL A 244 -15.72 19.82 9.86
CA VAL A 244 -14.81 19.15 10.79
C VAL A 244 -15.52 18.72 12.08
N ASP A 245 -16.49 19.48 12.55
CA ASP A 245 -17.22 19.17 13.78
C ASP A 245 -18.16 17.97 13.58
N ALA A 246 -18.82 17.86 12.42
CA ALA A 246 -19.57 16.66 12.06
C ALA A 246 -18.68 15.42 11.97
N TYR A 247 -17.48 15.54 11.39
CA TYR A 247 -16.51 14.44 11.37
C TYR A 247 -16.13 13.99 12.79
N ILE A 248 -15.79 14.95 13.66
CA ILE A 248 -15.44 14.67 15.07
C ILE A 248 -16.62 14.03 15.81
N ALA A 249 -17.86 14.47 15.54
CA ALA A 249 -19.06 13.93 16.16
C ALA A 249 -19.26 12.43 15.84
N GLN A 250 -18.86 11.98 14.65
CA GLN A 250 -18.91 10.55 14.27
C GLN A 250 -17.86 9.70 15.01
N GLN A 251 -16.80 10.30 15.57
CA GLN A 251 -15.76 9.56 16.27
C GLN A 251 -16.20 9.24 17.71
N PRO A 252 -16.22 7.94 18.12
CA PRO A 252 -16.51 7.58 19.51
C PRO A 252 -15.56 8.25 20.49
N GLN A 253 -16.07 8.78 21.60
CA GLN A 253 -15.25 9.49 22.59
C GLN A 253 -14.04 8.69 23.09
N LYS A 254 -14.19 7.36 23.21
CA LYS A 254 -13.12 6.44 23.65
C LYS A 254 -11.98 6.32 22.64
N THR A 255 -12.24 6.50 21.35
CA THR A 255 -11.25 6.33 20.28
C THR A 255 -10.61 7.65 19.84
N ARG A 256 -11.20 8.81 20.18
CA ARG A 256 -10.66 10.14 19.83
C ARG A 256 -9.21 10.37 20.32
N LYS A 257 -8.81 9.73 21.42
CA LYS A 257 -7.44 9.80 21.97
C LYS A 257 -6.49 8.73 21.43
N ALA A 258 -6.95 7.90 20.49
CA ALA A 258 -6.06 6.99 19.77
C ALA A 258 -5.19 7.83 18.79
N PRO A 259 -3.88 7.55 18.64
CA PRO A 259 -2.98 8.45 17.91
C PRO A 259 -3.40 8.69 16.47
N LEU A 260 -3.79 7.62 15.74
CA LEU A 260 -4.23 7.74 14.34
C LEU A 260 -5.53 8.53 14.22
N VAL A 261 -6.52 8.29 15.09
CA VAL A 261 -7.78 9.05 15.10
C VAL A 261 -7.54 10.52 15.44
N ALA A 262 -6.71 10.81 16.44
CA ALA A 262 -6.30 12.17 16.79
C ALA A 262 -5.57 12.86 15.64
N THR A 263 -4.73 12.11 14.90
CA THR A 263 -4.02 12.59 13.70
C THR A 263 -5.01 12.99 12.61
N ASP A 264 -6.00 12.15 12.33
CA ASP A 264 -7.00 12.41 11.30
C ASP A 264 -7.87 13.63 11.63
N ILE A 265 -8.25 13.78 12.91
CA ILE A 265 -8.96 14.96 13.40
C ILE A 265 -8.07 16.20 13.29
N ALA A 266 -6.82 16.13 13.76
CA ALA A 266 -5.91 17.27 13.76
C ALA A 266 -5.58 17.78 12.36
N ARG A 267 -5.39 16.89 11.37
CA ARG A 267 -5.17 17.29 9.96
C ARG A 267 -6.36 18.04 9.37
N ARG A 268 -7.59 17.64 9.72
CA ARG A 268 -8.82 18.32 9.30
C ARG A 268 -8.95 19.69 9.97
N LEU A 269 -8.71 19.76 11.28
CA LEU A 269 -8.68 21.02 12.03
C LEU A 269 -7.62 21.98 11.47
N LEU A 270 -6.42 21.49 11.17
CA LEU A 270 -5.35 22.26 10.53
C LEU A 270 -5.76 22.80 9.17
N SER A 271 -6.35 21.96 8.32
CA SER A 271 -6.84 22.37 6.99
C SER A 271 -7.95 23.43 7.06
N ALA A 272 -8.75 23.40 8.14
CA ALA A 272 -9.77 24.40 8.44
C ALA A 272 -9.23 25.66 9.17
N GLY A 273 -7.92 25.78 9.39
CA GLY A 273 -7.30 26.90 10.10
C GLY A 273 -7.48 26.90 11.62
N ARG A 274 -8.05 25.83 12.19
CA ARG A 274 -8.24 25.62 13.65
C ARG A 274 -6.98 25.01 14.27
N THR A 275 -5.83 25.63 14.02
CA THR A 275 -4.50 25.06 14.33
C THR A 275 -4.28 24.84 15.84
N ALA A 276 -4.79 25.72 16.70
CA ALA A 276 -4.66 25.56 18.15
C ALA A 276 -5.39 24.32 18.67
N GLU A 277 -6.61 24.08 18.20
CA GLU A 277 -7.41 22.90 18.55
C GLU A 277 -6.84 21.62 17.96
N ALA A 278 -6.21 21.70 16.77
CA ALA A 278 -5.46 20.58 16.21
C ALA A 278 -4.34 20.14 17.17
N LEU A 279 -3.63 21.10 17.78
CA LEU A 279 -2.58 20.79 18.75
C LEU A 279 -3.16 20.18 20.02
N GLU A 280 -4.24 20.76 20.57
CA GLU A 280 -4.92 20.21 21.76
C GLU A 280 -5.39 18.76 21.54
N THR A 281 -5.90 18.47 20.35
CA THR A 281 -6.32 17.11 19.97
C THR A 281 -5.14 16.14 19.99
N LEU A 282 -3.98 16.54 19.47
CA LEU A 282 -2.78 15.72 19.44
C LEU A 282 -2.18 15.54 20.84
N ASP A 283 -2.14 16.61 21.65
CA ASP A 283 -1.62 16.59 23.02
C ASP A 283 -2.50 15.78 24.00
N ALA A 284 -3.77 15.55 23.66
CA ALA A 284 -4.66 14.68 24.42
C ALA A 284 -4.35 13.18 24.28
N VAL A 285 -3.47 12.80 23.35
CA VAL A 285 -3.02 11.41 23.16
C VAL A 285 -2.07 11.03 24.30
N ASP A 286 -2.36 9.91 24.97
CA ASP A 286 -1.44 9.38 25.98
C ASP A 286 -0.19 8.80 25.30
N THR A 287 0.91 9.56 25.41
CA THR A 287 2.25 9.16 24.95
C THR A 287 3.09 8.55 26.07
N ARG A 288 2.63 8.56 27.33
CA ARG A 288 3.41 8.03 28.47
C ARG A 288 3.31 6.51 28.58
N SER A 289 2.17 5.96 28.18
CA SER A 289 1.95 4.50 28.12
C SER A 289 2.40 3.86 26.81
N ARG A 290 2.81 4.66 25.81
CA ARG A 290 3.21 4.19 24.48
C ARG A 290 4.70 4.44 24.25
N ILE A 291 5.47 3.36 24.19
CA ILE A 291 6.93 3.42 23.92
C ILE A 291 7.20 3.98 22.51
N ASP A 292 6.32 3.66 21.54
CA ASP A 292 6.44 4.12 20.16
C ASP A 292 5.11 4.75 19.70
N ALA A 293 5.02 6.09 19.70
CA ALA A 293 3.90 6.78 19.04
C ALA A 293 3.99 6.56 17.52
N PRO A 294 2.87 6.35 16.80
CA PRO A 294 2.88 6.21 15.34
C PRO A 294 3.53 7.41 14.66
N ILE A 295 4.28 7.17 13.59
CA ILE A 295 5.02 8.19 12.85
C ILE A 295 4.09 9.26 12.28
N GLU A 296 2.88 8.89 11.89
CA GLU A 296 1.87 9.79 11.36
C GLU A 296 1.45 10.83 12.38
N TRP A 297 1.29 10.42 13.65
CA TRP A 297 0.97 11.32 14.75
C TRP A 297 2.12 12.27 15.06
N GLN A 298 3.35 11.76 15.06
CA GLN A 298 4.56 12.56 15.28
C GLN A 298 4.68 13.65 14.19
N LEU A 299 4.59 13.26 12.92
CA LEU A 299 4.68 14.19 11.80
C LEU A 299 3.56 15.24 11.84
N ALA A 300 2.32 14.85 12.15
CA ALA A 300 1.21 15.78 12.27
C ALA A 300 1.39 16.78 13.42
N ARG A 301 1.93 16.35 14.57
CA ARG A 301 2.20 17.25 15.68
C ARG A 301 3.25 18.30 15.33
N VAL A 302 4.32 17.90 14.66
CA VAL A 302 5.34 18.83 14.17
C VAL A 302 4.77 19.80 13.14
N GLU A 303 3.96 19.33 12.19
CA GLU A 303 3.30 20.18 11.20
C GLU A 303 2.41 21.24 11.86
N VAL A 304 1.61 20.85 12.86
CA VAL A 304 0.74 21.75 13.62
C VAL A 304 1.55 22.78 14.43
N LEU A 305 2.66 22.37 15.06
CA LEU A 305 3.55 23.31 15.75
C LEU A 305 4.15 24.35 14.80
N GLU A 306 4.57 23.93 13.60
CA GLU A 306 5.08 24.85 12.59
C GLU A 306 4.01 25.84 12.12
N ALA A 307 2.79 25.37 11.90
CA ALA A 307 1.66 26.22 11.55
C ALA A 307 1.29 27.23 12.66
N LEU A 308 1.61 26.94 13.92
CA LEU A 308 1.47 27.87 15.05
C LEU A 308 2.67 28.83 15.21
N GLY A 309 3.71 28.71 14.38
CA GLY A 309 4.96 29.47 14.54
C GLY A 309 5.83 28.99 15.71
N ARG A 310 5.56 27.81 16.28
CA ARG A 310 6.31 27.21 17.41
C ARG A 310 7.47 26.35 16.89
N ALA A 311 8.33 26.96 16.08
CA ALA A 311 9.41 26.25 15.37
C ALA A 311 10.42 25.56 16.30
N ASP A 312 10.77 26.19 17.43
CA ASP A 312 11.72 25.63 18.40
C ASP A 312 11.19 24.34 19.05
N GLU A 313 9.88 24.30 19.33
CA GLU A 313 9.24 23.09 19.87
C GLU A 313 9.15 22.00 18.79
N ALA A 314 8.92 22.39 17.53
CA ALA A 314 8.94 21.43 16.42
C ALA A 314 10.34 20.82 16.23
N GLN A 315 11.41 21.61 16.40
CA GLN A 315 12.79 21.10 16.40
C GLN A 315 13.06 20.16 17.57
N THR A 316 12.61 20.55 18.77
CA THR A 316 12.75 19.73 19.98
C THR A 316 12.07 18.36 19.80
N ASP A 317 10.87 18.34 19.23
CA ASP A 317 10.13 17.11 18.97
C ASP A 317 10.80 16.20 17.95
N ARG A 318 11.30 16.77 16.83
CA ARG A 318 12.05 16.00 15.82
C ARG A 318 13.24 15.29 16.44
N TRP A 319 14.03 16.03 17.23
CA TRP A 319 15.20 15.45 17.89
C TRP A 319 14.81 14.36 18.88
N LYS A 320 13.80 14.63 19.72
CA LYS A 320 13.28 13.66 20.69
C LYS A 320 12.82 12.35 20.03
N TRP A 321 12.08 12.42 18.93
CA TRP A 321 11.61 11.20 18.26
C TRP A 321 12.71 10.46 17.51
N PHE A 322 13.70 11.17 17.00
CA PHE A 322 14.95 10.57 16.54
C PHE A 322 15.64 9.81 17.68
N GLU A 323 15.80 10.42 18.86
CA GLU A 323 16.43 9.75 20.01
C GLU A 323 15.66 8.52 20.50
N GLN A 324 14.34 8.52 20.41
CA GLN A 324 13.52 7.39 20.83
C GLN A 324 13.64 6.15 19.91
N SER A 325 13.80 6.36 18.61
CA SER A 325 13.60 5.29 17.61
C SER A 325 14.65 5.22 16.50
N LEU A 326 15.60 6.14 16.46
CA LEU A 326 16.55 6.36 15.36
C LEU A 326 15.84 6.51 14.00
N ASN A 327 14.70 7.22 14.00
CA ASN A 327 13.94 7.48 12.78
C ASN A 327 14.65 8.54 11.93
N ASP A 328 15.11 8.15 10.75
CA ASP A 328 15.86 9.02 9.84
C ASP A 328 15.00 10.13 9.22
N LEU A 329 13.67 9.96 9.13
CA LEU A 329 12.78 11.02 8.63
C LEU A 329 12.84 12.25 9.53
N HIS A 330 12.82 12.05 10.86
CA HIS A 330 12.89 13.16 11.81
C HIS A 330 14.25 13.83 11.82
N LEU A 331 15.34 13.06 11.74
CA LEU A 331 16.69 13.63 11.66
C LEU A 331 16.91 14.43 10.36
N ARG A 332 16.45 13.92 9.20
CA ARG A 332 16.49 14.68 7.94
C ARG A 332 15.68 15.98 8.04
N ALA A 333 14.50 15.91 8.65
CA ALA A 333 13.64 17.08 8.83
C ALA A 333 14.22 18.12 9.80
N PHE A 334 14.94 17.66 10.83
CA PHE A 334 15.68 18.47 11.79
C PHE A 334 16.82 19.22 11.09
N ILE A 335 17.74 18.48 10.45
CA ILE A 335 18.92 19.02 9.76
C ILE A 335 18.53 20.04 8.70
N ARG A 336 17.54 19.74 7.84
CA ARG A 336 17.10 20.66 6.76
C ARG A 336 16.71 22.07 7.24
N ARG A 337 16.37 22.24 8.52
CA ARG A 337 15.89 23.49 9.10
C ARG A 337 16.92 24.15 10.01
N LEU A 338 18.12 23.58 10.12
CA LEU A 338 19.23 24.24 10.74
C LEU A 338 19.77 25.34 9.82
N PRO A 339 20.42 26.37 10.37
CA PRO A 339 21.23 27.30 9.59
C PRO A 339 22.29 26.55 8.78
N ASP A 340 22.60 27.06 7.58
CA ASP A 340 23.77 26.63 6.82
C ASP A 340 24.99 26.66 7.78
N PHE A 341 25.75 25.55 7.87
CA PHE A 341 26.88 25.27 8.78
C PHE A 341 26.62 24.44 10.05
N ASP A 342 25.38 24.30 10.54
CA ASP A 342 25.10 23.49 11.74
C ASP A 342 24.82 22.00 11.42
N ASP A 343 24.63 21.66 10.14
CA ASP A 343 24.26 20.31 9.67
C ASP A 343 25.28 19.24 10.06
N MET A 344 26.58 19.52 9.90
CA MET A 344 27.65 18.56 10.20
C MET A 344 27.72 18.25 11.70
N GLU A 345 27.59 19.27 12.56
CA GLU A 345 27.61 19.07 14.01
C GLU A 345 26.38 18.27 14.46
N ALA A 346 25.21 18.52 13.86
CA ALA A 346 24.00 17.76 14.14
C ALA A 346 24.12 16.29 13.70
N GLU A 347 24.71 16.03 12.53
CA GLU A 347 24.99 14.66 12.06
C GLU A 347 25.95 13.93 12.99
N GLU A 348 27.04 14.57 13.41
CA GLU A 348 28.01 13.98 14.34
C GLU A 348 27.35 13.62 15.68
N LYS A 349 26.51 14.50 16.24
CA LYS A 349 25.72 14.21 17.45
C LYS A 349 24.79 13.03 17.24
N ALA A 350 24.09 12.99 16.10
CA ALA A 350 23.17 11.90 15.78
C ALA A 350 23.89 10.56 15.61
N PHE A 351 25.08 10.55 14.99
CA PHE A 351 25.88 9.35 14.84
C PHE A 351 26.45 8.88 16.18
N ALA A 352 26.93 9.79 17.02
CA ALA A 352 27.37 9.46 18.38
C ALA A 352 26.23 8.83 19.19
N PHE A 353 25.02 9.38 19.10
CA PHE A 353 23.83 8.81 19.71
C PHE A 353 23.50 7.41 19.15
N GLY A 354 23.50 7.25 17.83
CA GLY A 354 23.29 5.96 17.17
C GLY A 354 24.31 4.88 17.57
N GLN A 355 25.58 5.25 17.75
CA GLN A 355 26.63 4.33 18.23
C GLN A 355 26.40 3.83 19.66
N ALA A 356 25.77 4.66 20.50
CA ALA A 356 25.47 4.37 21.90
C ALA A 356 24.07 3.76 22.12
N PHE A 357 23.24 3.70 21.08
CA PHE A 357 21.84 3.29 21.20
C PHE A 357 21.72 1.85 21.70
N PRO A 358 20.86 1.53 22.70
CA PRO A 358 20.84 0.22 23.34
C PRO A 358 20.62 -0.97 22.41
N GLU A 359 19.76 -0.84 21.39
CA GLU A 359 19.44 -1.94 20.48
C GLU A 359 20.31 -1.84 19.21
N VAL A 360 21.25 -2.78 19.05
CA VAL A 360 22.30 -2.72 18.02
C VAL A 360 21.74 -2.84 16.59
N HIS A 361 20.65 -3.58 16.38
CA HIS A 361 20.09 -3.81 15.04
C HIS A 361 19.33 -2.59 14.52
N ARG A 362 18.63 -1.85 15.38
CA ARG A 362 18.00 -0.56 15.10
C ARG A 362 19.06 0.46 14.73
N ALA A 363 20.18 0.50 15.47
CA ALA A 363 21.32 1.35 15.15
C ALA A 363 21.96 0.99 13.80
N LEU A 364 22.19 -0.29 13.55
CA LEU A 364 22.73 -0.77 12.26
C LEU A 364 21.78 -0.42 11.10
N ALA A 365 20.48 -0.68 11.27
CA ALA A 365 19.47 -0.35 10.27
C ALA A 365 19.40 1.17 10.00
N PHE A 366 19.53 2.00 11.04
CA PHE A 366 19.61 3.45 10.89
C PHE A 366 20.82 3.87 10.05
N PHE A 367 22.03 3.40 10.37
CA PHE A 367 23.23 3.78 9.60
C PHE A 367 23.18 3.33 8.14
N LEU A 368 22.54 2.19 7.85
CA LEU A 368 22.32 1.73 6.49
C LEU A 368 21.30 2.60 5.73
N ARG A 369 20.22 3.03 6.39
CA ARG A 369 19.23 3.96 5.81
C ARG A 369 19.73 5.41 5.70
N TRP A 370 20.70 5.81 6.55
CA TRP A 370 21.41 7.10 6.49
C TRP A 370 22.62 7.11 5.54
N PRO A 371 22.80 6.09 4.71
CA PRO A 371 24.08 5.64 4.15
C PRO A 371 25.41 5.95 4.89
N ALA A 372 25.45 6.00 6.22
CA ALA A 372 26.68 6.20 7.00
C ALA A 372 27.46 4.89 7.20
N LEU A 373 27.97 4.32 6.09
CA LEU A 373 28.61 2.99 6.09
C LEU A 373 29.84 2.89 7.00
N ALA A 374 30.60 3.98 7.16
CA ALA A 374 31.74 4.02 8.08
C ALA A 374 31.30 3.86 9.54
N GLU A 375 30.17 4.48 9.93
CA GLU A 375 29.60 4.35 11.27
C GLU A 375 28.98 2.97 11.49
N ALA A 376 28.28 2.42 10.49
CA ALA A 376 27.80 1.04 10.52
C ALA A 376 28.96 0.04 10.73
N ALA A 377 30.09 0.23 10.05
CA ALA A 377 31.27 -0.61 10.21
C ALA A 377 31.85 -0.53 11.63
N LYS A 378 32.00 0.70 12.17
CA LYS A 378 32.45 0.92 13.56
C LYS A 378 31.54 0.23 14.58
N LEU A 379 30.21 0.33 14.38
CA LEU A 379 29.21 -0.30 15.25
C LEU A 379 29.37 -1.83 15.26
N VAL A 380 29.44 -2.44 14.07
CA VAL A 380 29.61 -3.90 13.90
C VAL A 380 30.90 -4.39 14.56
N LEU A 381 32.01 -3.67 14.38
CA LEU A 381 33.30 -4.04 14.98
C LEU A 381 33.24 -3.96 16.52
N LYS A 382 32.65 -2.89 17.05
CA LYS A 382 32.57 -2.64 18.49
C LYS A 382 31.61 -3.59 19.21
N ARG A 383 30.45 -3.88 18.61
CA ARG A 383 29.32 -4.59 19.25
C ARG A 383 29.01 -5.96 18.64
N LYS A 384 30.00 -6.61 18.03
CA LYS A 384 29.82 -7.92 17.35
C LYS A 384 29.12 -8.99 18.17
N GLY A 385 29.30 -9.00 19.49
CA GLY A 385 28.72 -10.00 20.39
C GLY A 385 27.22 -9.85 20.60
N GLU A 386 26.66 -8.71 20.20
CA GLU A 386 25.23 -8.40 20.32
C GLU A 386 24.48 -8.64 19.00
N LEU A 387 25.19 -8.99 17.92
CA LEU A 387 24.60 -9.22 16.61
C LEU A 387 23.85 -10.56 16.58
N ASP A 388 22.56 -10.49 16.26
CA ASP A 388 21.68 -11.63 16.05
C ASP A 388 21.71 -12.06 14.57
N GLY A 389 22.27 -13.24 14.33
CA GLY A 389 22.33 -13.85 13.00
C GLY A 389 20.99 -14.40 12.48
N ASP A 390 19.91 -14.38 13.26
CA ASP A 390 18.57 -14.78 12.79
C ASP A 390 17.89 -13.68 11.96
N LEU A 391 18.31 -12.42 12.12
CA LEU A 391 17.72 -11.25 11.47
C LEU A 391 18.19 -11.08 10.01
N TYR A 392 17.96 -12.10 9.18
CA TYR A 392 18.43 -12.17 7.79
C TYR A 392 18.03 -10.96 6.93
N ASP A 393 16.82 -10.41 7.16
CA ASP A 393 16.28 -9.27 6.41
C ASP A 393 17.11 -8.00 6.60
N LEU A 394 17.82 -7.87 7.74
CA LEU A 394 18.75 -6.77 8.00
C LEU A 394 20.19 -7.18 7.69
N MET A 395 20.60 -8.37 8.14
CA MET A 395 22.01 -8.78 8.13
C MET A 395 22.53 -9.06 6.71
N THR A 396 21.67 -9.56 5.82
CA THR A 396 22.05 -9.78 4.41
C THR A 396 22.36 -8.45 3.69
N PRO A 397 21.43 -7.47 3.64
CA PRO A 397 21.75 -6.19 3.00
C PRO A 397 22.86 -5.42 3.72
N ALA A 398 23.00 -5.56 5.05
CA ALA A 398 24.11 -4.97 5.79
C ALA A 398 25.48 -5.50 5.30
N ALA A 399 25.62 -6.82 5.15
CA ALA A 399 26.84 -7.43 4.65
C ALA A 399 27.16 -7.01 3.21
N GLU A 400 26.14 -6.91 2.36
CA GLU A 400 26.29 -6.47 0.97
C GLU A 400 26.75 -5.01 0.89
N ALA A 401 26.09 -4.10 1.62
CA ALA A 401 26.42 -2.68 1.65
C ALA A 401 27.83 -2.41 2.18
N LEU A 402 28.29 -3.19 3.18
CA LEU A 402 29.61 -3.03 3.79
C LEU A 402 30.75 -3.67 2.97
N ALA A 403 30.45 -4.61 2.07
CA ALA A 403 31.46 -5.49 1.46
C ALA A 403 32.56 -4.74 0.69
N GLU A 404 32.21 -3.66 -0.02
CA GLU A 404 33.14 -2.95 -0.91
C GLU A 404 34.16 -2.11 -0.12
N LYS A 405 33.69 -1.30 0.83
CA LYS A 405 34.52 -0.34 1.57
C LYS A 405 34.95 -0.81 2.96
N HIS A 406 34.22 -1.77 3.54
CA HIS A 406 34.42 -2.26 4.90
C HIS A 406 34.36 -3.80 4.97
N PRO A 407 35.26 -4.52 4.25
CA PRO A 407 35.19 -5.98 4.08
C PRO A 407 35.28 -6.76 5.39
N LEU A 408 35.96 -6.24 6.42
CA LEU A 408 36.01 -6.86 7.74
C LEU A 408 34.64 -6.82 8.45
N ALA A 409 33.96 -5.67 8.43
CA ALA A 409 32.63 -5.54 9.03
C ALA A 409 31.61 -6.44 8.30
N ALA A 410 31.64 -6.46 6.96
CA ALA A 410 30.82 -7.38 6.17
C ALA A 410 31.07 -8.85 6.54
N THR A 411 32.34 -9.23 6.74
CA THR A 411 32.71 -10.59 7.18
C THR A 411 32.15 -10.92 8.56
N ILE A 412 32.17 -10.00 9.52
CA ILE A 412 31.61 -10.21 10.86
C ILE A 412 30.09 -10.46 10.80
N VAL A 413 29.38 -9.66 10.02
CA VAL A 413 27.92 -9.81 9.80
C VAL A 413 27.59 -11.16 9.13
N LEU A 414 28.37 -11.57 8.12
CA LEU A 414 28.19 -12.87 7.48
C LEU A 414 28.45 -14.03 8.46
N ARG A 415 29.49 -13.90 9.29
CA ARG A 415 29.85 -14.91 10.30
C ARG A 415 28.80 -15.04 11.39
N SER A 416 28.16 -13.96 11.84
CA SER A 416 27.08 -14.06 12.83
C SER A 416 25.89 -14.87 12.28
N MET A 417 25.52 -14.69 11.00
CA MET A 417 24.48 -15.50 10.36
C MET A 417 24.88 -16.98 10.22
N ILE A 418 26.15 -17.26 9.93
CA ILE A 418 26.69 -18.64 9.87
C ILE A 418 26.65 -19.27 11.26
N ASP A 419 27.19 -18.58 12.27
CA ASP A 419 27.29 -19.07 13.64
C ASP A 419 25.89 -19.35 14.20
N PHE A 420 24.94 -18.42 14.08
CA PHE A 420 23.54 -18.63 14.49
C PHE A 420 22.93 -19.89 13.84
N THR A 421 23.11 -20.03 12.52
CA THR A 421 22.56 -21.16 11.75
C THR A 421 23.10 -22.49 12.23
N LEU A 422 24.40 -22.54 12.52
CA LEU A 422 25.08 -23.76 12.95
C LEU A 422 24.82 -24.06 14.42
N GLU A 423 24.85 -23.08 15.32
CA GLU A 423 24.58 -23.26 16.74
C GLU A 423 23.15 -23.76 16.98
N ASN A 424 22.17 -23.20 16.26
CA ASN A 424 20.75 -23.60 16.37
C ASN A 424 20.34 -24.76 15.46
N ALA A 425 21.30 -25.42 14.78
CA ALA A 425 21.06 -26.56 13.91
C ALA A 425 19.95 -26.36 12.85
N ARG A 426 19.84 -25.14 12.30
CA ARG A 426 18.80 -24.77 11.30
C ARG A 426 19.14 -25.38 9.94
N SER A 427 18.88 -26.68 9.77
CA SER A 427 19.27 -27.47 8.58
C SER A 427 18.75 -26.90 7.26
N SER A 428 17.54 -26.33 7.25
CA SER A 428 16.97 -25.64 6.08
C SER A 428 17.81 -24.45 5.59
N ARG A 429 18.64 -23.86 6.46
CA ARG A 429 19.48 -22.69 6.15
C ARG A 429 20.93 -23.02 5.83
N TYR A 430 21.35 -24.30 5.88
CA TYR A 430 22.76 -24.68 5.62
C TYR A 430 23.28 -24.26 4.25
N LYS A 431 22.43 -24.28 3.21
CA LYS A 431 22.81 -23.77 1.87
C LYS A 431 23.08 -22.26 1.85
N HIS A 432 22.43 -21.49 2.73
CA HIS A 432 22.69 -20.06 2.88
C HIS A 432 23.99 -19.84 3.64
N ALA A 433 24.18 -20.51 4.78
CA ALA A 433 25.42 -20.45 5.55
C ALA A 433 26.66 -20.82 4.73
N ALA A 434 26.58 -21.85 3.87
CA ALA A 434 27.69 -22.21 2.98
C ALA A 434 28.01 -21.09 1.97
N ARG A 435 26.99 -20.44 1.39
CA ARG A 435 27.17 -19.27 0.51
C ARG A 435 27.79 -18.08 1.25
N HIS A 436 27.35 -17.80 2.48
CA HIS A 436 27.95 -16.77 3.31
C HIS A 436 29.43 -17.06 3.59
N LEU A 437 29.80 -18.33 3.83
CA LEU A 437 31.19 -18.72 4.04
C LEU A 437 32.05 -18.53 2.79
N VAL A 438 31.54 -18.85 1.61
CA VAL A 438 32.19 -18.55 0.32
C VAL A 438 32.36 -17.04 0.15
N ARG A 439 31.35 -16.23 0.51
CA ARG A 439 31.45 -14.78 0.48
C ARG A 439 32.55 -14.27 1.42
N CYS A 440 32.62 -14.79 2.65
CA CYS A 440 33.72 -14.49 3.58
C CYS A 440 35.10 -14.83 2.99
N ALA A 441 35.22 -15.94 2.26
CA ALA A 441 36.47 -16.31 1.60
C ALA A 441 36.85 -15.29 0.50
N SER A 442 35.88 -14.82 -0.28
CA SER A 442 36.12 -13.79 -1.31
C SER A 442 36.51 -12.42 -0.73
N LEU A 443 36.08 -12.10 0.49
CA LEU A 443 36.40 -10.84 1.16
C LEU A 443 37.76 -10.87 1.86
N ALA A 444 38.23 -12.06 2.26
CA ALA A 444 39.45 -12.21 3.06
C ALA A 444 40.71 -11.56 2.45
N PRO A 445 40.97 -11.65 1.13
CA PRO A 445 42.13 -10.98 0.51
C PRO A 445 42.08 -9.45 0.58
N HIS A 446 40.91 -8.87 0.80
CA HIS A 446 40.70 -7.42 0.91
C HIS A 446 40.75 -6.91 2.35
N ILE A 447 41.07 -7.78 3.33
CA ILE A 447 41.20 -7.42 4.74
C ILE A 447 42.69 -7.41 5.11
N ALA A 448 43.26 -6.21 5.25
CA ALA A 448 44.66 -6.05 5.63
C ALA A 448 44.91 -6.36 7.12
N ASP A 449 44.00 -5.93 7.99
CA ASP A 449 44.04 -6.18 9.43
C ASP A 449 42.68 -6.72 9.89
N PHE A 450 42.70 -7.83 10.61
CA PHE A 450 41.52 -8.42 11.22
C PHE A 450 41.19 -7.82 12.60
N ALA A 451 41.92 -6.80 13.09
CA ALA A 451 41.60 -6.04 14.31
C ALA A 451 41.28 -6.92 15.54
N GLY A 452 42.04 -8.01 15.72
CA GLY A 452 41.84 -8.98 16.80
C GLY A 452 40.74 -10.04 16.56
N PHE A 453 40.06 -10.01 15.41
CA PHE A 453 39.16 -11.08 14.96
C PHE A 453 39.94 -12.23 14.32
N ALA A 454 39.35 -13.43 14.32
CA ALA A 454 39.96 -14.59 13.68
C ALA A 454 40.10 -14.36 12.16
N SER A 455 41.27 -14.70 11.61
CA SER A 455 41.45 -14.76 10.15
C SER A 455 40.45 -15.73 9.51
N HIS A 456 40.31 -15.70 8.18
CA HIS A 456 39.41 -16.63 7.49
C HIS A 456 39.74 -18.09 7.78
N ASP A 457 41.02 -18.47 7.68
CA ASP A 457 41.47 -19.85 7.91
C ASP A 457 41.26 -20.28 9.37
N ALA A 458 41.54 -19.39 10.33
CA ALA A 458 41.31 -19.67 11.74
C ALA A 458 39.81 -19.86 12.05
N TYR A 459 38.94 -19.05 11.44
CA TYR A 459 37.49 -19.21 11.57
C TYR A 459 36.99 -20.53 10.98
N VAL A 460 37.45 -20.89 9.77
CA VAL A 460 37.11 -22.18 9.13
C VAL A 460 37.58 -23.36 9.97
N ALA A 461 38.81 -23.32 10.50
CA ALA A 461 39.32 -24.35 11.41
C ALA A 461 38.46 -24.48 12.67
N GLY A 462 38.04 -23.35 13.26
CA GLY A 462 37.12 -23.32 14.40
C GLY A 462 35.75 -23.93 14.09
N LEU A 463 35.18 -23.64 12.91
CA LEU A 463 33.92 -24.27 12.46
C LEU A 463 34.07 -25.78 12.28
N LYS A 464 35.19 -26.24 11.71
CA LYS A 464 35.51 -27.67 11.54
C LYS A 464 35.53 -28.41 12.87
N SER A 465 36.13 -27.80 13.90
CA SER A 465 36.21 -28.36 15.26
C SER A 465 34.84 -28.39 15.95
N ARG A 466 34.12 -27.27 16.01
CA ARG A 466 32.84 -27.14 16.75
C ARG A 466 31.67 -27.87 16.09
N HIS A 467 31.62 -27.90 14.77
CA HIS A 467 30.44 -28.34 14.00
C HIS A 467 30.76 -29.48 13.02
N GLY A 468 31.87 -30.21 13.23
CA GLY A 468 32.31 -31.30 12.34
C GLY A 468 31.27 -32.41 12.14
N HIS A 469 30.41 -32.65 13.13
CA HIS A 469 29.33 -33.65 13.09
C HIS A 469 28.14 -33.26 12.19
N LYS A 470 28.01 -32.00 11.78
CA LYS A 470 26.89 -31.51 10.94
C LYS A 470 27.11 -31.82 9.45
N SER A 471 27.05 -33.10 9.10
CA SER A 471 27.38 -33.63 7.76
C SER A 471 26.66 -32.91 6.60
N GLY A 472 25.42 -32.47 6.79
CA GLY A 472 24.65 -31.72 5.79
C GLY A 472 25.26 -30.36 5.43
N PHE A 473 25.88 -29.65 6.39
CA PHE A 473 26.61 -28.42 6.11
C PHE A 473 27.99 -28.71 5.53
N ARG A 474 28.69 -29.74 6.04
CA ARG A 474 30.04 -30.11 5.59
C ARG A 474 30.10 -30.49 4.11
N LYS A 475 29.04 -31.11 3.56
CA LYS A 475 28.93 -31.44 2.13
C LYS A 475 28.79 -30.22 1.21
N LEU A 476 28.46 -29.05 1.76
CA LEU A 476 28.18 -27.83 1.00
C LEU A 476 29.34 -26.82 1.02
N VAL A 477 30.37 -27.07 1.82
CA VAL A 477 31.52 -26.18 2.00
C VAL A 477 32.76 -26.84 1.37
N PRO A 478 33.58 -26.09 0.61
CA PRO A 478 34.83 -26.61 0.02
C PRO A 478 35.82 -27.21 1.01
#